data_AF-A0A351DVQ0-F1
#
_entry.id   AF-A0A351DVQ0-F1
#
_cell.length_a   1.000
_cell.length_b   1.000
_cell.length_c   1.000
_cell.angle_alpha   90.00
_cell.angle_beta   90.00
_cell.angle_gamma   90.00
#
_symmetry.space_group_name_H-M   'P 1'
#
loop_
_entity.id
_entity.type
_entity.pdbx_description
1 polymer ?
#
loop_
_entity_poly.entity_id
_entity_poly.type
_entity_poly.pdbx_seq_one_letter_code
_entity_poly.pdbx_strand_id
1 'polypeptide(L)'
;MKHKGVFVLALSLAGCIENELPIPVREPGNAEIRYADLGPDYGVQLHVNLHTGEVVANHPKDAWCTRFHFKDDTVWMDLNSSRFMHIAPIGQDMSNVFLTPGQADALSWGVNRPSGRDDSQIVQAGLTWAIDLGRDPDNPIASLGSIRMECLDADSDEAVLRVSELVSEQPDDTLSWDTIWVANDPDISQVHLSLLHGEANVVNIEPPTGTWDLYFTQYTALLGDEGEEPTTEYLVTGVLSHAEGIRVLQPLDGDWEHWKEVDWSPQDWSEDWDILGFDWKSYSLTEGTYSIDSDAIYCISTPEGREFLFRFLDFYDDTGATGRITYETLER
;
A
#
# COMPACT_ATOMS: atom_id res chain seq x y z
N MET A 1 42.63 -44.20 67.96
CA MET A 1 41.37 -43.57 67.52
C MET A 1 41.61 -42.92 66.17
N LYS A 2 40.85 -43.33 65.14
CA LYS A 2 41.07 -42.96 63.72
C LYS A 2 40.34 -41.65 63.43
N HIS A 3 41.06 -40.61 63.00
CA HIS A 3 40.45 -39.45 62.35
C HIS A 3 40.36 -39.71 60.84
N LYS A 4 39.12 -39.75 60.32
CA LYS A 4 38.82 -39.76 58.89
C LYS A 4 38.90 -38.31 58.39
N GLY A 5 39.93 -37.98 57.61
CA GLY A 5 39.95 -36.76 56.82
C GLY A 5 39.19 -36.98 55.52
N VAL A 6 38.08 -36.27 55.34
CA VAL A 6 37.36 -36.19 54.06
C VAL A 6 38.06 -35.13 53.22
N PHE A 7 38.58 -35.53 52.07
CA PHE A 7 39.16 -34.61 51.08
C PHE A 7 38.06 -34.28 50.07
N VAL A 8 37.54 -33.05 50.14
CA VAL A 8 36.57 -32.52 49.15
C VAL A 8 37.37 -31.94 48.00
N LEU A 9 37.25 -32.57 46.82
CA LEU A 9 37.81 -32.07 45.58
C LEU A 9 36.83 -31.04 44.99
N ALA A 10 37.17 -29.76 45.07
CA ALA A 10 36.43 -28.70 44.41
C ALA A 10 36.83 -28.64 42.93
N LEU A 11 35.95 -29.12 42.04
CA LEU A 11 36.04 -28.86 40.60
C LEU A 11 35.52 -27.45 40.32
N SER A 12 36.42 -26.54 39.94
CA SER A 12 36.07 -25.25 39.35
C SER A 12 35.69 -25.45 37.88
N LEU A 13 34.39 -25.43 37.57
CA LEU A 13 33.89 -25.27 36.21
C LEU A 13 34.09 -23.82 35.78
N ALA A 14 35.16 -23.54 35.04
CA ALA A 14 35.29 -22.30 34.28
C ALA A 14 34.55 -22.50 32.96
N GLY A 15 33.31 -22.02 32.88
CA GLY A 15 32.60 -21.88 31.61
C GLY A 15 33.24 -20.76 30.80
N CYS A 16 33.93 -21.09 29.71
CA CYS A 16 34.16 -20.13 28.64
C CYS A 16 32.79 -19.83 28.02
N ILE A 17 32.24 -18.67 28.32
CA ILE A 17 31.22 -18.07 27.45
C ILE A 17 31.99 -17.66 26.19
N GLU A 18 31.68 -18.29 25.06
CA GLU A 18 32.13 -17.84 23.75
C GLU A 18 31.50 -16.46 23.55
N ASN A 19 32.32 -15.41 23.61
CA ASN A 19 31.85 -14.08 23.23
C ASN A 19 31.51 -14.14 21.74
N GLU A 20 30.27 -13.81 21.38
CA GLU A 20 29.87 -13.64 19.98
C GLU A 20 30.84 -12.67 19.33
N LEU A 21 31.55 -13.17 18.31
CA LEU A 21 32.46 -12.34 17.53
C LEU A 21 31.60 -11.31 16.77
N PRO A 22 31.95 -10.01 16.81
CA PRO A 22 31.27 -9.01 16.01
C PRO A 22 31.23 -9.47 14.55
N ILE A 23 30.04 -9.51 13.96
CA ILE A 23 29.89 -9.74 12.53
C ILE A 23 30.53 -8.54 11.83
N PRO A 24 31.52 -8.73 10.94
CA PRO A 24 32.09 -7.61 10.19
C PRO A 24 30.98 -6.91 9.41
N VAL A 25 31.04 -5.57 9.36
CA VAL A 25 30.14 -4.73 8.56
C VAL A 25 30.09 -5.30 7.14
N ARG A 26 28.87 -5.54 6.63
CA ARG A 26 28.72 -5.97 5.23
C ARG A 26 29.22 -4.80 4.38
N GLU A 27 30.15 -5.07 3.47
CA GLU A 27 30.52 -4.08 2.46
C GLU A 27 29.28 -3.84 1.58
N PRO A 28 28.85 -2.58 1.38
CA PRO A 28 27.72 -2.28 0.52
C PRO A 28 27.90 -2.90 -0.87
N GLY A 29 26.79 -3.29 -1.51
CA GLY A 29 26.80 -3.78 -2.88
C GLY A 29 27.26 -2.72 -3.89
N ASN A 30 27.14 -3.02 -5.19
CA ASN A 30 27.20 -1.97 -6.21
C ASN A 30 25.80 -1.38 -6.40
N ALA A 31 25.72 -0.09 -6.69
CA ALA A 31 24.45 0.52 -7.06
C ALA A 31 23.95 -0.07 -8.39
N GLU A 32 22.67 -0.39 -8.45
CA GLU A 32 21.98 -0.99 -9.59
C GLU A 32 20.89 -0.07 -10.10
N ILE A 33 20.90 0.22 -11.41
CA ILE A 33 19.85 0.96 -12.09
C ILE A 33 18.82 -0.04 -12.62
N ARG A 34 17.56 0.19 -12.26
CA ARG A 34 16.40 -0.63 -12.61
C ARG A 34 15.28 0.25 -13.14
N TYR A 35 14.24 -0.36 -13.69
CA TYR A 35 13.06 0.36 -14.14
C TYR A 35 11.79 -0.47 -13.92
N ALA A 36 10.67 0.22 -13.79
CA ALA A 36 9.33 -0.35 -13.72
C ALA A 36 8.42 0.35 -14.75
N ASP A 37 7.79 -0.43 -15.63
CA ASP A 37 7.00 0.08 -16.76
C ASP A 37 5.50 0.00 -16.46
N LEU A 38 4.87 1.14 -16.17
CA LEU A 38 3.42 1.25 -15.97
C LEU A 38 2.64 1.44 -17.29
N GLY A 39 3.35 1.68 -18.39
CA GLY A 39 2.78 2.05 -19.66
C GLY A 39 2.35 3.54 -19.73
N PRO A 40 2.10 4.07 -20.94
CA PRO A 40 1.80 5.48 -21.16
C PRO A 40 0.45 5.94 -20.59
N ASP A 41 -0.45 5.01 -20.33
CA ASP A 41 -1.76 5.21 -19.71
C ASP A 41 -1.77 4.90 -18.20
N TYR A 42 -0.63 4.45 -17.67
CA TYR A 42 -0.48 3.99 -16.29
C TYR A 42 -1.53 2.91 -15.96
N GLY A 43 -1.79 2.01 -16.91
CA GLY A 43 -2.89 1.04 -16.87
C GLY A 43 -2.68 -0.13 -15.92
N VAL A 44 -1.47 -0.32 -15.41
CA VAL A 44 -1.08 -1.46 -14.57
C VAL A 44 -0.56 -1.03 -13.20
N GLN A 45 -0.53 -1.99 -12.28
CA GLN A 45 0.02 -1.87 -10.94
C GLN A 45 1.05 -2.99 -10.75
N LEU A 46 2.21 -2.68 -10.16
CA LEU A 46 3.36 -3.58 -10.12
C LEU A 46 3.86 -3.77 -8.69
N HIS A 47 4.02 -5.02 -8.28
CA HIS A 47 4.70 -5.40 -7.03
C HIS A 47 6.16 -5.73 -7.36
N VAL A 48 7.11 -5.03 -6.73
CA VAL A 48 8.54 -5.12 -7.04
C VAL A 48 9.33 -5.58 -5.81
N ASN A 49 10.23 -6.55 -6.00
CA ASN A 49 11.21 -6.95 -5.01
C ASN A 49 12.49 -6.11 -5.19
N LEU A 50 12.97 -5.42 -4.16
CA LEU A 50 14.15 -4.55 -4.26
C LEU A 50 15.47 -5.32 -4.34
N HIS A 51 15.56 -6.47 -3.68
CA HIS A 51 16.77 -7.28 -3.69
C HIS A 51 17.06 -7.85 -5.09
N THR A 52 16.05 -8.41 -5.75
CA THR A 52 16.20 -8.98 -7.09
C THR A 52 15.92 -7.97 -8.21
N GLY A 53 15.14 -6.93 -7.91
CA GLY A 53 14.53 -5.99 -8.87
C GLY A 53 13.46 -6.57 -9.76
N GLU A 54 12.99 -7.78 -9.46
CA GLU A 54 11.96 -8.42 -10.26
C GLU A 54 10.58 -7.83 -9.97
N VAL A 55 9.78 -7.68 -11.02
CA VAL A 55 8.34 -7.48 -10.91
C VAL A 55 7.71 -8.83 -10.57
N VAL A 56 7.33 -9.02 -9.31
CA VAL A 56 6.83 -10.29 -8.78
C VAL A 56 5.38 -10.53 -9.20
N ALA A 57 4.59 -9.46 -9.31
CA ALA A 57 3.26 -9.50 -9.89
C ALA A 57 2.90 -8.19 -10.58
N ASN A 58 2.01 -8.28 -11.57
CA ASN A 58 1.45 -7.14 -12.28
C ASN A 58 -0.03 -7.39 -12.60
N HIS A 59 -0.85 -6.36 -12.44
CA HIS A 59 -2.29 -6.45 -12.65
C HIS A 59 -2.82 -5.15 -13.29
N PRO A 60 -3.88 -5.21 -14.12
CA PRO A 60 -4.54 -4.00 -14.57
C PRO A 60 -5.27 -3.31 -13.40
N LYS A 61 -5.46 -2.00 -13.49
CA LYS A 61 -6.11 -1.21 -12.43
C LYS A 61 -7.53 -1.67 -12.10
N ASP A 62 -8.24 -2.29 -13.04
CA ASP A 62 -9.60 -2.81 -12.85
C ASP A 62 -9.66 -4.24 -12.29
N ALA A 63 -8.53 -4.87 -11.97
CA ALA A 63 -8.49 -6.24 -11.45
C ALA A 63 -9.14 -6.39 -10.06
N TRP A 64 -9.23 -5.32 -9.28
CA TRP A 64 -9.80 -5.30 -7.93
C TRP A 64 -10.42 -3.93 -7.59
N CYS A 65 -11.25 -3.91 -6.55
CA CYS A 65 -11.97 -2.72 -6.09
C CYS A 65 -11.67 -2.37 -4.64
N THR A 66 -11.72 -3.34 -3.74
CA THR A 66 -11.38 -3.14 -2.33
C THR A 66 -10.39 -4.21 -1.87
N ARG A 67 -9.62 -3.92 -0.83
CA ARG A 67 -8.73 -4.88 -0.19
C ARG A 67 -8.91 -4.84 1.32
N PHE A 68 -8.72 -5.98 1.96
CA PHE A 68 -8.96 -6.18 3.37
C PHE A 68 -7.68 -6.60 4.08
N HIS A 69 -7.36 -5.88 5.16
CA HIS A 69 -6.26 -6.24 6.06
C HIS A 69 -6.84 -6.78 7.36
N PHE A 70 -6.40 -7.97 7.76
CA PHE A 70 -6.74 -8.58 9.03
C PHE A 70 -5.53 -8.52 9.92
N LYS A 71 -5.62 -7.80 11.04
CA LYS A 71 -4.53 -7.74 12.02
C LYS A 71 -5.10 -7.64 13.42
N ASP A 72 -4.66 -8.57 14.26
CA ASP A 72 -5.22 -8.80 15.59
C ASP A 72 -6.75 -8.99 15.47
N ASP A 73 -7.54 -8.24 16.24
CA ASP A 73 -9.01 -8.27 16.20
C ASP A 73 -9.62 -7.14 15.34
N THR A 74 -8.82 -6.53 14.45
CA THR A 74 -9.27 -5.41 13.62
C THR A 74 -9.18 -5.76 12.14
N VAL A 75 -10.22 -5.37 11.41
CA VAL A 75 -10.28 -5.48 9.96
C VAL A 75 -10.33 -4.09 9.37
N TRP A 76 -9.52 -3.82 8.35
CA TRP A 76 -9.56 -2.58 7.58
C TRP A 76 -9.93 -2.86 6.13
N MET A 77 -10.62 -1.91 5.51
CA MET A 77 -10.93 -1.94 4.08
C MET A 77 -10.36 -0.69 3.39
N ASP A 78 -9.53 -0.91 2.37
CA ASP A 78 -9.04 0.14 1.49
C ASP A 78 -9.68 0.01 0.10
N LEU A 79 -9.87 1.15 -0.57
CA LEU A 79 -10.29 1.24 -1.97
C LEU A 79 -9.08 1.12 -2.89
N ASN A 80 -9.34 0.71 -4.12
CA ASN A 80 -8.38 0.83 -5.22
C ASN A 80 -8.27 2.29 -5.67
N SER A 81 -7.39 3.03 -5.01
CA SER A 81 -7.16 4.45 -5.25
C SER A 81 -6.65 4.76 -6.66
N SER A 82 -6.17 3.77 -7.43
CA SER A 82 -5.72 3.95 -8.82
C SER A 82 -6.84 4.31 -9.79
N ARG A 83 -8.10 4.06 -9.40
CA ARG A 83 -9.30 4.27 -10.22
C ARG A 83 -10.12 5.49 -9.81
N PHE A 84 -9.61 6.32 -8.90
CA PHE A 84 -10.35 7.47 -8.36
C PHE A 84 -11.68 7.02 -7.73
N MET A 85 -11.63 5.95 -6.93
CA MET A 85 -12.77 5.41 -6.19
C MET A 85 -13.04 6.24 -4.95
N HIS A 86 -14.33 6.35 -4.58
CA HIS A 86 -14.78 7.06 -3.38
C HIS A 86 -15.64 6.16 -2.50
N ILE A 87 -15.67 6.48 -1.22
CA ILE A 87 -16.52 5.82 -0.22
C ILE A 87 -17.24 6.86 0.62
N ALA A 88 -18.47 6.54 1.02
CA ALA A 88 -19.25 7.34 1.97
C ALA A 88 -19.99 6.41 2.95
N PRO A 89 -19.86 6.59 4.27
CA PRO A 89 -20.70 5.87 5.23
C PRO A 89 -22.16 6.31 5.06
N ILE A 90 -23.09 5.36 5.08
CA ILE A 90 -24.53 5.63 4.97
C ILE A 90 -25.30 5.10 6.19
N GLY A 91 -26.36 5.82 6.55
CA GLY A 91 -27.23 5.46 7.67
C GLY A 91 -28.07 4.21 7.41
N GLN A 92 -28.52 3.58 8.49
CA GLN A 92 -29.39 2.40 8.47
C GLN A 92 -30.77 2.66 7.81
N ASP A 93 -31.19 3.92 7.76
CA ASP A 93 -32.38 4.36 7.03
C ASP A 93 -32.20 4.32 5.50
N MET A 94 -30.95 4.44 5.03
CA MET A 94 -30.57 4.40 3.62
C MET A 94 -30.06 3.03 3.17
N SER A 95 -29.69 2.15 4.11
CA SER A 95 -29.06 0.84 3.82
C SER A 95 -29.97 -0.14 3.07
N ASN A 96 -31.29 -0.04 3.25
CA ASN A 96 -32.28 -0.99 2.71
C ASN A 96 -33.24 -0.40 1.65
N VAL A 97 -32.93 0.79 1.09
CA VAL A 97 -33.70 1.42 0.01
C VAL A 97 -32.79 1.90 -1.10
N PHE A 98 -33.27 1.88 -2.35
CA PHE A 98 -32.55 2.53 -3.46
C PHE A 98 -32.43 4.03 -3.23
N LEU A 99 -31.27 4.58 -3.57
CA LEU A 99 -31.07 6.02 -3.60
C LEU A 99 -31.43 6.56 -4.98
N THR A 100 -32.04 7.75 -5.01
CA THR A 100 -32.09 8.54 -6.25
C THR A 100 -30.70 9.07 -6.58
N PRO A 101 -30.40 9.39 -7.86
CA PRO A 101 -29.11 9.99 -8.24
C PRO A 101 -28.76 11.22 -7.39
N GLY A 102 -29.71 12.13 -7.17
CA GLY A 102 -29.47 13.33 -6.36
C GLY A 102 -29.23 13.05 -4.87
N GLN A 103 -29.70 11.93 -4.32
CA GLN A 103 -29.35 11.50 -2.96
C GLN A 103 -27.95 10.91 -2.90
N ALA A 104 -27.56 10.12 -3.91
CA ALA A 104 -26.20 9.57 -4.01
C ALA A 104 -25.16 10.70 -4.21
N ASP A 105 -25.45 11.70 -5.04
CA ASP A 105 -24.59 12.87 -5.27
C ASP A 105 -24.39 13.71 -4.00
N ALA A 106 -25.33 13.65 -3.06
CA ALA A 106 -25.31 14.43 -1.81
C ALA A 106 -24.58 13.71 -0.65
N LEU A 107 -24.11 12.48 -0.86
CA LEU A 107 -23.35 11.75 0.16
C LEU A 107 -22.00 12.43 0.42
N SER A 108 -21.49 12.27 1.64
CA SER A 108 -20.16 12.74 2.03
C SER A 108 -19.08 11.79 1.52
N TRP A 109 -18.85 11.85 0.21
CA TRP A 109 -17.81 11.08 -0.47
C TRP A 109 -16.41 11.51 -0.03
N GLY A 110 -15.52 10.54 0.11
CA GLY A 110 -14.09 10.76 0.31
C GLY A 110 -13.27 9.58 -0.22
N VAL A 111 -11.96 9.72 -0.14
CA VAL A 111 -10.97 8.72 -0.56
C VAL A 111 -10.16 8.25 0.64
N ASN A 112 -9.51 7.08 0.54
CA ASN A 112 -8.52 6.70 1.54
C ASN A 112 -7.26 7.57 1.41
N ARG A 113 -6.64 7.89 2.54
CA ARG A 113 -5.38 8.63 2.55
C ARG A 113 -4.27 7.75 1.95
N PRO A 114 -3.43 8.28 1.03
CA PRO A 114 -2.34 7.50 0.44
C PRO A 114 -1.27 7.11 1.47
N SER A 115 -1.16 7.83 2.59
CA SER A 115 -0.20 7.59 3.65
C SER A 115 -0.46 6.33 4.47
N GLY A 116 -1.68 5.79 4.47
CA GLY A 116 -1.97 4.57 5.21
C GLY A 116 -3.40 4.44 5.71
N ARG A 117 -3.55 3.60 6.73
CA ARG A 117 -4.84 3.31 7.37
C ARG A 117 -5.07 4.16 8.59
N ASP A 118 -6.30 4.64 8.73
CA ASP A 118 -6.82 5.26 9.94
C ASP A 118 -8.16 4.63 10.37
N ASP A 119 -8.75 5.17 11.43
CA ASP A 119 -9.99 4.64 12.02
C ASP A 119 -11.19 4.69 11.06
N SER A 120 -11.15 5.51 10.00
CA SER A 120 -12.23 5.59 8.99
C SER A 120 -12.32 4.35 8.10
N GLN A 121 -11.23 3.57 8.03
CA GLN A 121 -11.14 2.33 7.24
C GLN A 121 -11.55 1.08 8.02
N ILE A 122 -11.82 1.19 9.32
CA ILE A 122 -12.15 0.03 10.15
C ILE A 122 -13.52 -0.54 9.76
N VAL A 123 -13.55 -1.85 9.54
CA VAL A 123 -14.74 -2.64 9.21
C VAL A 123 -15.32 -3.25 10.48
N GLN A 124 -16.61 -3.02 10.73
CA GLN A 124 -17.34 -3.57 11.88
C GLN A 124 -18.76 -3.94 11.49
N ALA A 125 -19.29 -4.96 12.16
CA ALA A 125 -20.67 -5.41 11.98
C ALA A 125 -21.67 -4.26 12.12
N GLY A 126 -22.59 -4.15 11.16
CA GLY A 126 -23.63 -3.13 11.10
C GLY A 126 -23.22 -1.82 10.44
N LEU A 127 -21.95 -1.66 10.02
CA LEU A 127 -21.54 -0.55 9.18
C LEU A 127 -21.98 -0.78 7.73
N THR A 128 -22.37 0.32 7.06
CA THR A 128 -22.79 0.31 5.67
C THR A 128 -22.17 1.49 4.94
N TRP A 129 -21.69 1.24 3.73
CA TRP A 129 -21.05 2.23 2.88
C TRP A 129 -21.70 2.26 1.50
N ALA A 130 -21.73 3.45 0.92
CA ALA A 130 -21.81 3.64 -0.52
C ALA A 130 -20.38 3.69 -1.08
N ILE A 131 -20.14 3.05 -2.23
CA ILE A 131 -18.83 2.99 -2.89
C ILE A 131 -19.01 3.38 -4.36
N ASP A 132 -18.34 4.45 -4.81
CA ASP A 132 -18.13 4.74 -6.24
C ASP A 132 -16.99 3.84 -6.74
N LEU A 133 -17.28 3.01 -7.74
CA LEU A 133 -16.31 2.10 -8.36
C LEU A 133 -15.32 2.85 -9.26
N GLY A 134 -15.36 4.18 -9.29
CA GLY A 134 -14.36 5.03 -9.89
C GLY A 134 -14.53 5.15 -11.40
N ARG A 135 -13.41 5.24 -12.11
CA ARG A 135 -13.36 5.48 -13.55
C ARG A 135 -12.81 4.30 -14.33
N ASP A 136 -13.33 4.14 -15.54
CA ASP A 136 -12.87 3.14 -16.51
C ASP A 136 -11.42 3.47 -16.93
N PRO A 137 -10.47 2.52 -16.79
CA PRO A 137 -9.07 2.75 -17.19
C PRO A 137 -8.90 3.11 -18.68
N ASP A 138 -9.72 2.55 -19.57
CA ASP A 138 -9.68 2.80 -21.02
C ASP A 138 -10.45 4.05 -21.41
N ASN A 139 -11.41 4.47 -20.58
CA ASN A 139 -12.17 5.70 -20.75
C ASN A 139 -12.34 6.46 -19.42
N PRO A 140 -11.35 7.27 -19.00
CA PRO A 140 -11.35 7.92 -17.68
C PRO A 140 -12.52 8.87 -17.38
N ILE A 141 -13.35 9.19 -18.38
CA ILE A 141 -14.57 10.00 -18.22
C ILE A 141 -15.77 9.12 -17.82
N ALA A 142 -15.76 7.82 -18.18
CA ALA A 142 -16.83 6.90 -17.84
C ALA A 142 -16.72 6.44 -16.38
N SER A 143 -17.85 6.50 -15.67
CA SER A 143 -17.99 5.90 -14.34
C SER A 143 -18.23 4.40 -14.46
N LEU A 144 -17.67 3.64 -13.51
CA LEU A 144 -17.91 2.20 -13.37
C LEU A 144 -19.12 1.88 -12.46
N GLY A 145 -19.89 2.91 -12.10
CA GLY A 145 -21.09 2.79 -11.27
C GLY A 145 -20.79 2.85 -9.78
N SER A 146 -21.84 2.69 -8.98
CA SER A 146 -21.75 2.71 -7.52
C SER A 146 -22.55 1.57 -6.90
N ILE A 147 -22.08 1.08 -5.76
CA ILE A 147 -22.70 0.02 -5.00
C ILE A 147 -22.90 0.43 -3.55
N ARG A 148 -23.72 -0.35 -2.83
CA ARG A 148 -23.70 -0.37 -1.37
C ARG A 148 -23.01 -1.63 -0.89
N MET A 149 -22.35 -1.53 0.25
CA MET A 149 -21.74 -2.65 0.96
C MET A 149 -22.09 -2.54 2.44
N GLU A 150 -22.54 -3.64 3.03
CA GLU A 150 -22.79 -3.75 4.47
C GLU A 150 -21.94 -4.87 5.06
N CYS A 151 -21.30 -4.59 6.19
CA CYS A 151 -20.64 -5.61 6.99
C CYS A 151 -21.66 -6.27 7.93
N LEU A 152 -21.87 -7.56 7.75
CA LEU A 152 -22.75 -8.38 8.60
C LEU A 152 -22.02 -8.88 9.84
N ASP A 153 -20.76 -9.26 9.66
CA ASP A 153 -19.87 -9.75 10.71
C ASP A 153 -18.41 -9.48 10.31
N ALA A 154 -17.53 -9.31 11.30
CA ALA A 154 -16.09 -9.16 11.09
C ALA A 154 -15.31 -9.56 12.35
N ASP A 155 -14.33 -10.44 12.17
CA ASP A 155 -13.36 -10.85 13.19
C ASP A 155 -11.95 -10.99 12.60
N SER A 156 -11.02 -11.60 13.35
CA SER A 156 -9.62 -11.78 12.94
C SER A 156 -9.43 -12.74 11.76
N ASP A 157 -10.40 -13.62 11.52
CA ASP A 157 -10.32 -14.71 10.56
C ASP A 157 -11.14 -14.40 9.30
N GLU A 158 -12.23 -13.65 9.42
CA GLU A 158 -13.15 -13.41 8.32
C GLU A 158 -13.96 -12.11 8.45
N ALA A 159 -14.28 -11.50 7.31
CA ALA A 159 -15.33 -10.50 7.18
C ALA A 159 -16.47 -11.02 6.29
N VAL A 160 -17.70 -10.96 6.80
CA VAL A 160 -18.92 -11.33 6.07
C VAL A 160 -19.60 -10.05 5.61
N LEU A 161 -19.67 -9.89 4.29
CA LEU A 161 -20.19 -8.69 3.64
C LEU A 161 -21.44 -9.03 2.83
N ARG A 162 -22.29 -8.05 2.59
CA ARG A 162 -23.27 -8.11 1.52
C ARG A 162 -23.25 -6.85 0.67
N VAL A 163 -23.47 -7.01 -0.62
CA VAL A 163 -23.46 -5.92 -1.60
C VAL A 163 -24.76 -5.90 -2.39
N SER A 164 -25.13 -4.71 -2.84
CA SER A 164 -26.28 -4.48 -3.71
C SER A 164 -26.03 -3.19 -4.50
N GLU A 165 -26.85 -2.96 -5.52
CA GLU A 165 -26.89 -1.67 -6.22
C GLU A 165 -27.18 -0.51 -5.26
N LEU A 166 -26.53 0.63 -5.47
CA LEU A 166 -26.76 1.84 -4.67
C LEU A 166 -27.97 2.63 -5.19
N VAL A 167 -27.98 2.86 -6.50
CA VAL A 167 -28.93 3.74 -7.20
C VAL A 167 -29.76 2.91 -8.17
N SER A 168 -31.08 3.14 -8.18
CA SER A 168 -31.96 2.63 -9.23
C SER A 168 -32.83 3.76 -9.76
N GLU A 169 -33.09 3.73 -11.07
CA GLU A 169 -34.07 4.61 -11.71
C GLU A 169 -35.52 4.11 -11.52
N GLN A 170 -35.71 2.91 -10.97
CA GLN A 170 -37.02 2.31 -10.70
C GLN A 170 -37.27 2.21 -9.18
N PRO A 171 -38.09 3.09 -8.60
CA PRO A 171 -38.27 3.16 -7.14
C PRO A 171 -39.03 1.97 -6.51
N ASP A 172 -39.65 1.11 -7.33
CA ASP A 172 -40.38 -0.08 -6.89
C ASP A 172 -39.51 -1.35 -6.92
N ASP A 173 -38.24 -1.27 -7.32
CA ASP A 173 -37.34 -2.41 -7.28
C ASP A 173 -37.05 -2.82 -5.83
N THR A 174 -36.96 -4.13 -5.62
CA THR A 174 -36.44 -4.71 -4.39
C THR A 174 -34.95 -4.93 -4.52
N LEU A 175 -34.18 -4.47 -3.52
CA LEU A 175 -32.74 -4.73 -3.46
C LEU A 175 -32.46 -6.23 -3.55
N SER A 176 -31.57 -6.60 -4.46
CA SER A 176 -30.98 -7.93 -4.53
C SER A 176 -29.62 -7.87 -3.86
N TRP A 177 -29.40 -8.74 -2.88
CA TRP A 177 -28.17 -8.79 -2.11
C TRP A 177 -27.36 -10.01 -2.46
N ASP A 178 -26.08 -9.80 -2.74
CA ASP A 178 -25.08 -10.85 -2.82
C ASP A 178 -24.24 -10.84 -1.54
N THR A 179 -24.07 -12.01 -0.93
CA THR A 179 -23.24 -12.17 0.27
C THR A 179 -21.86 -12.67 -0.13
N ILE A 180 -20.83 -12.08 0.46
CA ILE A 180 -19.42 -12.35 0.16
C ILE A 180 -18.71 -12.64 1.48
N TRP A 181 -17.83 -13.64 1.43
CA TRP A 181 -16.99 -14.05 2.53
C TRP A 181 -15.55 -13.69 2.17
N VAL A 182 -14.93 -12.84 2.97
CA VAL A 182 -13.53 -12.43 2.82
C VAL A 182 -12.77 -13.04 3.99
N ALA A 183 -12.18 -14.21 3.78
CA ALA A 183 -11.37 -14.89 4.78
C ALA A 183 -9.94 -14.35 4.75
N ASN A 184 -9.35 -14.18 5.93
CA ASN A 184 -7.94 -13.90 6.09
C ASN A 184 -7.09 -15.01 5.43
N ASP A 185 -6.02 -14.63 4.76
CA ASP A 185 -5.07 -15.54 4.12
C ASP A 185 -3.68 -15.29 4.73
N PRO A 186 -3.10 -16.26 5.45
CA PRO A 186 -1.83 -16.08 6.15
C PRO A 186 -0.62 -15.94 5.20
N ASP A 187 -0.78 -16.22 3.91
CA ASP A 187 0.31 -16.14 2.94
C ASP A 187 0.47 -14.73 2.32
N ILE A 188 -0.51 -13.83 2.47
CA ILE A 188 -0.52 -12.47 1.91
C ILE A 188 -0.92 -11.43 2.96
N SER A 189 -0.62 -10.15 2.74
CA SER A 189 -0.98 -9.11 3.72
C SER A 189 -2.37 -8.51 3.50
N GLN A 190 -2.89 -8.55 2.27
CA GLN A 190 -4.20 -8.01 1.88
C GLN A 190 -4.98 -8.97 0.99
N VAL A 191 -6.22 -9.25 1.41
CA VAL A 191 -7.17 -10.03 0.60
C VAL A 191 -7.94 -9.08 -0.31
N HIS A 192 -7.92 -9.31 -1.61
CA HIS A 192 -8.49 -8.41 -2.59
C HIS A 192 -9.87 -8.87 -3.08
N LEU A 193 -10.78 -7.92 -3.26
CA LEU A 193 -12.16 -8.13 -3.71
C LEU A 193 -12.41 -7.33 -4.99
N SER A 194 -12.93 -7.99 -6.02
CA SER A 194 -13.54 -7.32 -7.17
C SER A 194 -15.04 -7.15 -6.93
N LEU A 195 -15.55 -5.98 -7.31
CA LEU A 195 -16.97 -5.62 -7.25
C LEU A 195 -17.53 -5.30 -8.65
N LEU A 196 -16.76 -5.61 -9.69
CA LEU A 196 -17.12 -5.33 -11.07
C LEU A 196 -17.89 -6.48 -11.72
N HIS A 197 -18.44 -6.21 -12.90
CA HIS A 197 -19.09 -7.20 -13.77
C HIS A 197 -20.30 -7.93 -13.18
N GLY A 198 -20.90 -7.38 -12.11
CA GLY A 198 -22.12 -7.91 -11.52
C GLY A 198 -21.94 -9.18 -10.68
N GLU A 199 -20.69 -9.58 -10.40
CA GLU A 199 -20.37 -10.69 -9.50
C GLU A 199 -19.23 -10.26 -8.58
N ALA A 200 -19.52 -10.08 -7.30
CA ALA A 200 -18.49 -9.76 -6.32
C ALA A 200 -17.72 -11.02 -5.91
N ASN A 201 -16.39 -10.98 -6.03
CA ASN A 201 -15.56 -12.15 -5.77
C ASN A 201 -14.15 -11.80 -5.28
N VAL A 202 -13.61 -12.62 -4.39
CA VAL A 202 -12.20 -12.56 -4.00
C VAL A 202 -11.32 -12.84 -5.23
N VAL A 203 -10.25 -12.06 -5.39
CA VAL A 203 -9.31 -12.12 -6.51
C VAL A 203 -7.88 -12.24 -6.01
N ASN A 204 -7.02 -12.94 -6.76
CA ASN A 204 -5.61 -13.11 -6.43
C ASN A 204 -4.78 -11.98 -7.05
N ILE A 205 -4.29 -11.07 -6.21
CA ILE A 205 -3.59 -9.84 -6.63
C ILE A 205 -2.24 -9.70 -5.91
N GLU A 206 -2.22 -9.85 -4.60
CA GLU A 206 -0.99 -9.65 -3.84
C GLU A 206 -0.07 -10.88 -3.93
N PRO A 207 1.22 -10.72 -4.21
CA PRO A 207 2.19 -11.78 -4.02
C PRO A 207 2.31 -12.17 -2.54
N PRO A 208 2.89 -13.35 -2.23
CA PRO A 208 3.11 -13.75 -0.85
C PRO A 208 3.90 -12.71 -0.03
N THR A 209 3.57 -12.56 1.24
CA THR A 209 4.26 -11.65 2.17
C THR A 209 5.77 -11.94 2.19
N GLY A 210 6.59 -10.88 2.20
CA GLY A 210 8.06 -10.97 2.17
C GLY A 210 8.65 -11.30 0.80
N THR A 211 7.84 -11.40 -0.26
CA THR A 211 8.34 -11.60 -1.63
C THR A 211 8.45 -10.31 -2.44
N TRP A 212 7.85 -9.21 -1.99
CA TRP A 212 7.84 -7.92 -2.66
C TRP A 212 7.94 -6.78 -1.63
N ASP A 213 8.41 -5.62 -2.06
CA ASP A 213 8.76 -4.49 -1.17
C ASP A 213 8.06 -3.18 -1.57
N LEU A 214 8.01 -2.86 -2.87
CA LEU A 214 7.45 -1.59 -3.38
C LEU A 214 6.30 -1.82 -4.36
N TYR A 215 5.34 -0.91 -4.33
CA TYR A 215 4.16 -0.92 -5.20
C TYR A 215 4.17 0.28 -6.15
N PHE A 216 4.41 0.03 -7.43
CA PHE A 216 4.42 1.07 -8.46
C PHE A 216 3.03 1.15 -9.08
N THR A 217 2.40 2.32 -9.00
CA THR A 217 0.99 2.48 -9.41
C THR A 217 0.65 3.94 -9.68
N GLN A 218 -0.45 4.16 -10.41
CA GLN A 218 -1.24 5.38 -10.25
C GLN A 218 -2.08 5.28 -8.96
N TYR A 219 -2.30 6.38 -8.25
CA TYR A 219 -3.16 6.43 -7.07
C TYR A 219 -3.75 7.82 -6.87
N THR A 220 -4.77 7.92 -6.03
CA THR A 220 -5.40 9.19 -5.67
C THR A 220 -4.63 9.83 -4.51
N ALA A 221 -3.99 10.96 -4.76
CA ALA A 221 -3.36 11.80 -3.75
C ALA A 221 -4.33 12.88 -3.27
N LEU A 222 -4.11 13.35 -2.04
CA LEU A 222 -4.78 14.53 -1.48
C LEU A 222 -3.78 15.69 -1.50
N LEU A 223 -4.06 16.69 -2.34
CA LEU A 223 -3.24 17.88 -2.50
C LEU A 223 -3.84 19.05 -1.70
N GLY A 224 -2.99 19.86 -1.10
CA GLY A 224 -3.37 21.03 -0.31
C GLY A 224 -2.23 22.03 -0.24
N ASP A 225 -2.56 23.24 0.21
CA ASP A 225 -1.56 24.26 0.53
C ASP A 225 -0.85 23.90 1.85
N GLU A 226 0.42 24.31 1.99
CA GLU A 226 1.20 24.05 3.20
C GLU A 226 0.49 24.55 4.46
N GLY A 227 0.32 23.65 5.43
CA GLY A 227 -0.30 23.96 6.72
C GLY A 227 -1.84 23.90 6.73
N GLU A 228 -2.46 23.52 5.62
CA GLU A 228 -3.89 23.25 5.52
C GLU A 228 -4.15 21.75 5.33
N GLU A 229 -5.32 21.27 5.78
CA GLU A 229 -5.73 19.89 5.47
C GLU A 229 -5.92 19.75 3.96
N PRO A 230 -5.27 18.77 3.30
CA PRO A 230 -5.37 18.62 1.86
C PRO A 230 -6.76 18.13 1.47
N THR A 231 -7.43 18.88 0.59
CA THR A 231 -8.80 18.57 0.13
C THR A 231 -8.91 18.30 -1.36
N THR A 232 -7.84 18.51 -2.14
CA THR A 232 -7.90 18.37 -3.59
C THR A 232 -7.46 16.97 -3.99
N GLU A 233 -8.42 16.14 -4.37
CA GLU A 233 -8.16 14.79 -4.87
C GLU A 233 -7.58 14.84 -6.29
N TYR A 234 -6.48 14.14 -6.54
CA TYR A 234 -5.84 14.11 -7.84
C TYR A 234 -5.16 12.76 -8.11
N LEU A 235 -5.30 12.24 -9.33
CA LEU A 235 -4.59 11.03 -9.75
C LEU A 235 -3.12 11.36 -10.07
N VAL A 236 -2.21 10.73 -9.33
CA VAL A 236 -0.77 10.85 -9.51
C VAL A 236 -0.17 9.47 -9.77
N THR A 237 0.99 9.43 -10.43
CA THR A 237 1.75 8.19 -10.63
C THR A 237 2.95 8.21 -9.69
N GLY A 238 3.20 7.13 -8.96
CA GLY A 238 4.28 7.09 -7.98
C GLY A 238 4.56 5.69 -7.44
N VAL A 239 5.19 5.64 -6.28
CA VAL A 239 5.58 4.41 -5.60
C VAL A 239 5.09 4.45 -4.16
N LEU A 240 4.40 3.40 -3.74
CA LEU A 240 3.94 3.20 -2.37
C LEU A 240 4.72 2.07 -1.70
N SER A 241 4.90 2.15 -0.39
CA SER A 241 5.70 1.25 0.45
C SER A 241 4.84 0.47 1.45
N HIS A 242 3.65 0.04 1.00
CA HIS A 242 2.66 -0.59 1.88
C HIS A 242 2.79 -2.12 2.01
N ALA A 243 3.89 -2.72 1.54
CA ALA A 243 4.19 -4.12 1.86
C ALA A 243 4.45 -4.25 3.36
N GLU A 244 4.04 -5.38 3.94
CA GLU A 244 4.07 -5.54 5.39
C GLU A 244 5.49 -5.41 5.96
N GLY A 245 5.66 -4.51 6.94
CA GLY A 245 6.92 -4.32 7.66
C GLY A 245 7.96 -3.45 6.94
N ILE A 246 7.69 -2.95 5.74
CA ILE A 246 8.53 -1.96 5.07
C ILE A 246 8.49 -0.65 5.84
N ARG A 247 9.66 0.00 5.95
CA ARG A 247 9.77 1.35 6.52
C ARG A 247 10.66 2.21 5.66
N VAL A 248 10.36 3.50 5.60
CA VAL A 248 11.04 4.43 4.72
C VAL A 248 11.47 5.66 5.51
N LEU A 249 12.69 6.10 5.26
CA LEU A 249 13.25 7.35 5.74
C LEU A 249 13.57 8.21 4.50
N GLN A 250 13.04 9.43 4.46
CA GLN A 250 13.42 10.44 3.48
C GLN A 250 14.25 11.54 4.17
N PRO A 251 15.57 11.58 3.93
CA PRO A 251 16.44 12.64 4.42
C PRO A 251 16.02 14.04 3.97
N LEU A 252 16.25 15.04 4.83
CA LEU A 252 16.06 16.46 4.49
C LEU A 252 17.32 17.10 3.88
N ASP A 253 18.50 16.50 4.10
CA ASP A 253 19.78 16.98 3.61
C ASP A 253 20.77 15.83 3.38
N GLY A 254 21.91 16.14 2.76
CA GLY A 254 22.93 15.17 2.37
C GLY A 254 22.73 14.62 0.95
N ASP A 255 23.81 14.18 0.33
CA ASP A 255 23.79 13.60 -1.01
C ASP A 255 23.88 12.06 -0.96
N TRP A 256 23.83 11.44 -2.13
CA TRP A 256 23.89 9.99 -2.30
C TRP A 256 25.14 9.39 -1.65
N GLU A 257 26.31 10.03 -1.79
CA GLU A 257 27.55 9.51 -1.21
C GLU A 257 27.56 9.61 0.32
N HIS A 258 26.97 10.67 0.88
CA HIS A 258 26.78 10.78 2.32
C HIS A 258 25.90 9.66 2.88
N TRP A 259 24.74 9.42 2.26
CA TRP A 259 23.76 8.45 2.76
C TRP A 259 24.18 6.98 2.58
N LYS A 260 25.17 6.71 1.71
CA LYS A 260 25.85 5.40 1.65
C LYS A 260 26.61 5.05 2.93
N GLU A 261 27.26 6.04 3.55
CA GLU A 261 28.23 5.80 4.62
C GLU A 261 27.65 6.02 6.01
N VAL A 262 26.62 6.85 6.14
CA VAL A 262 26.04 7.20 7.45
C VAL A 262 25.20 6.06 8.03
N ASP A 263 25.25 5.87 9.34
CA ASP A 263 24.32 4.96 10.03
C ASP A 263 22.91 5.56 10.08
N TRP A 264 21.90 4.77 9.73
CA TRP A 264 20.51 5.21 9.73
C TRP A 264 19.89 5.00 11.11
N SER A 265 19.21 6.02 11.63
CA SER A 265 18.68 5.96 12.98
C SER A 265 17.32 5.28 13.03
N PRO A 266 17.11 4.29 13.93
CA PRO A 266 15.84 3.59 14.02
C PRO A 266 14.61 4.46 14.31
N GLN A 267 14.80 5.65 14.90
CA GLN A 267 13.71 6.58 15.19
C GLN A 267 13.29 7.46 14.00
N ASP A 268 14.05 7.47 12.91
CA ASP A 268 13.76 8.32 11.75
C ASP A 268 12.92 7.59 10.69
N TRP A 269 12.68 6.29 10.88
CA TRP A 269 11.84 5.48 10.01
C TRP A 269 10.36 5.85 10.12
N SER A 270 9.71 6.02 8.96
CA SER A 270 8.25 6.11 8.85
C SER A 270 7.65 4.80 8.33
N GLU A 271 6.42 4.52 8.76
CA GLU A 271 5.56 3.44 8.24
C GLU A 271 4.50 3.99 7.26
N ASP A 272 4.51 5.31 6.99
CA ASP A 272 3.61 5.91 6.00
C ASP A 272 3.91 5.36 4.61
N TRP A 273 2.87 4.98 3.88
CA TRP A 273 3.02 4.27 2.61
C TRP A 273 3.52 5.17 1.49
N ASP A 274 3.27 6.47 1.56
CA ASP A 274 3.51 7.44 0.50
C ASP A 274 4.77 8.28 0.69
N ILE A 275 5.71 7.85 1.56
CA ILE A 275 6.99 8.54 1.72
C ILE A 275 7.78 8.60 0.41
N LEU A 276 7.84 7.51 -0.38
CA LEU A 276 8.39 7.58 -1.75
C LEU A 276 7.48 8.39 -2.67
N GLY A 277 6.17 8.17 -2.53
CA GLY A 277 5.14 9.05 -3.06
C GLY A 277 5.23 9.29 -4.57
N PHE A 278 4.88 10.52 -4.94
CA PHE A 278 4.85 10.98 -6.34
C PHE A 278 5.70 12.24 -6.56
N ASP A 279 6.10 12.91 -5.50
CA ASP A 279 6.63 14.28 -5.43
C ASP A 279 8.11 14.40 -5.79
N TRP A 280 8.81 13.28 -5.94
CA TRP A 280 10.12 13.17 -6.61
C TRP A 280 10.15 13.67 -8.06
N LYS A 281 8.98 14.00 -8.65
CA LYS A 281 8.89 14.64 -9.96
C LYS A 281 7.87 15.77 -9.96
N SER A 282 8.08 16.75 -10.83
CA SER A 282 7.15 17.85 -11.05
C SER A 282 6.89 18.10 -12.53
N TYR A 283 5.67 18.53 -12.88
CA TYR A 283 5.29 18.84 -14.26
C TYR A 283 5.44 20.33 -14.56
N SER A 284 6.20 20.66 -15.61
CA SER A 284 6.33 22.02 -16.12
C SER A 284 5.25 22.30 -17.17
N LEU A 285 4.29 23.17 -16.84
CA LEU A 285 3.27 23.62 -17.80
C LEU A 285 3.88 24.37 -19.00
N THR A 286 5.04 25.01 -18.80
CA THR A 286 5.73 25.78 -19.85
C THR A 286 6.43 24.87 -20.85
N GLU A 287 7.09 23.83 -20.36
CA GLU A 287 7.89 22.92 -21.17
C GLU A 287 7.09 21.71 -21.65
N GLY A 288 5.97 21.40 -21.00
CA GLY A 288 5.14 20.23 -21.29
C GLY A 288 5.79 18.92 -20.87
N THR A 289 6.68 18.96 -19.87
CA THR A 289 7.55 17.85 -19.47
C THR A 289 7.58 17.68 -17.96
N TYR A 290 7.90 16.46 -17.52
CA TYR A 290 8.26 16.15 -16.14
C TYR A 290 9.75 16.39 -15.92
N SER A 291 10.08 16.91 -14.74
CA SER A 291 11.44 16.99 -14.22
C SER A 291 11.54 16.12 -12.97
N ILE A 292 12.70 15.49 -12.78
CA ILE A 292 12.98 14.64 -11.62
C ILE A 292 13.79 15.43 -10.61
N ASP A 293 13.43 15.35 -9.34
CA ASP A 293 14.27 15.83 -8.25
C ASP A 293 15.37 14.78 -7.99
N SER A 294 16.59 15.07 -8.46
CA SER A 294 17.74 14.19 -8.28
C SER A 294 18.26 14.13 -6.85
N ASP A 295 17.83 15.07 -6.01
CA ASP A 295 18.24 15.17 -4.61
C ASP A 295 17.28 14.39 -3.69
N ALA A 296 16.13 13.93 -4.21
CA ALA A 296 15.20 13.06 -3.51
C ALA A 296 15.81 11.66 -3.29
N ILE A 297 16.30 11.44 -2.08
CA ILE A 297 16.91 10.19 -1.62
C ILE A 297 15.96 9.52 -0.63
N TYR A 298 15.90 8.19 -0.69
CA TYR A 298 15.10 7.38 0.20
C TYR A 298 15.96 6.26 0.77
N CYS A 299 15.86 6.05 2.07
CA CYS A 299 16.39 4.87 2.75
C CYS A 299 15.19 3.95 3.00
N ILE A 300 15.34 2.66 2.73
CA ILE A 300 14.26 1.67 2.84
C ILE A 300 14.76 0.50 3.68
N SER A 301 13.98 0.13 4.70
CA SER A 301 14.23 -1.05 5.54
C SER A 301 13.17 -2.10 5.31
N THR A 302 13.60 -3.35 5.16
CA THR A 302 12.73 -4.53 4.98
C THR A 302 12.53 -5.28 6.30
N PRO A 303 11.44 -6.06 6.47
CA PRO A 303 11.22 -6.85 7.68
C PRO A 303 12.31 -7.90 7.94
N GLU A 304 13.04 -8.34 6.91
CA GLU A 304 14.19 -9.25 7.03
C GLU A 304 15.48 -8.54 7.49
N GLY A 305 15.45 -7.21 7.67
CA GLY A 305 16.59 -6.41 8.10
C GLY A 305 17.57 -6.03 6.98
N ARG A 306 17.13 -6.08 5.72
CA ARG A 306 17.90 -5.49 4.59
C ARG A 306 17.61 -4.01 4.49
N GLU A 307 18.63 -3.26 4.11
CA GLU A 307 18.61 -1.81 3.96
C GLU A 307 18.97 -1.42 2.52
N PHE A 308 18.16 -0.56 1.92
CA PHE A 308 18.34 -0.08 0.55
C PHE A 308 18.37 1.44 0.50
N LEU A 309 19.41 2.00 -0.12
CA LEU A 309 19.42 3.39 -0.55
C LEU A 309 18.80 3.46 -1.94
N PHE A 310 17.88 4.39 -2.15
CA PHE A 310 17.03 4.47 -3.32
C PHE A 310 16.91 5.91 -3.81
N ARG A 311 16.95 6.14 -5.13
CA ARG A 311 16.55 7.42 -5.75
C ARG A 311 15.93 7.22 -7.12
N PHE A 312 15.04 8.13 -7.50
CA PHE A 312 14.46 8.18 -8.83
C PHE A 312 15.42 8.85 -9.82
N LEU A 313 15.42 8.39 -11.07
CA LEU A 313 16.31 8.89 -12.12
C LEU A 313 15.53 9.41 -13.34
N ASP A 314 14.42 8.76 -13.70
CA ASP A 314 13.64 9.13 -14.87
C ASP A 314 12.17 8.70 -14.74
N PHE A 315 11.29 9.36 -15.50
CA PHE A 315 9.88 8.99 -15.68
C PHE A 315 9.53 8.66 -17.15
N TYR A 316 10.51 8.77 -18.04
CA TYR A 316 10.36 8.52 -19.47
C TYR A 316 11.01 7.21 -19.91
N ASP A 317 10.45 6.60 -20.95
CA ASP A 317 11.05 5.49 -21.67
C ASP A 317 12.05 5.95 -22.74
N ASP A 318 12.68 4.98 -23.42
CA ASP A 318 13.69 5.25 -24.47
C ASP A 318 13.10 5.98 -25.70
N THR A 319 11.77 6.08 -25.80
CA THR A 319 11.04 6.81 -26.85
C THR A 319 10.57 8.19 -26.40
N GLY A 320 10.73 8.53 -25.12
CA GLY A 320 10.22 9.75 -24.51
C GLY A 320 8.76 9.68 -24.08
N ALA A 321 8.16 8.48 -23.98
CA ALA A 321 6.83 8.30 -23.43
C ALA A 321 6.89 8.20 -21.90
N THR A 322 5.90 8.76 -21.21
CA THR A 322 5.81 8.72 -19.74
C THR A 322 5.41 7.34 -19.24
N GLY A 323 5.69 7.05 -17.96
CA GLY A 323 5.20 5.84 -17.27
C GLY A 323 6.26 4.78 -17.03
N ARG A 324 7.48 4.97 -17.53
CA ARG A 324 8.65 4.21 -17.10
C ARG A 324 9.29 4.91 -15.91
N ILE A 325 9.22 4.32 -14.72
CA ILE A 325 9.92 4.82 -13.54
C ILE A 325 11.30 4.16 -13.51
N THR A 326 12.34 4.93 -13.80
CA THR A 326 13.75 4.49 -13.68
C THR A 326 14.30 4.92 -12.33
N TYR A 327 14.98 4.03 -11.63
CA TYR A 327 15.49 4.27 -10.29
C TYR A 327 16.83 3.57 -10.05
N GLU A 328 17.60 4.08 -9.09
CA GLU A 328 18.86 3.50 -8.64
C GLU A 328 18.67 2.95 -7.22
N THR A 329 19.19 1.75 -6.98
CA THR A 329 19.17 1.07 -5.68
C THR A 329 20.56 0.65 -5.25
N LEU A 330 20.85 0.71 -3.96
CA LEU A 330 22.06 0.15 -3.36
C LEU A 330 21.68 -0.57 -2.07
N GLU A 331 21.89 -1.88 -2.01
CA GLU A 331 21.76 -2.66 -0.77
C GLU A 331 23.05 -2.50 0.07
N ARG A 332 22.90 -2.18 1.36
CA ARG A 332 24.01 -1.95 2.31
C ARG A 332 24.10 -3.00 3.40
#